data_AF-A0A933FZU4-F1
#
_entry.id   AF-A0A933FZU4-F1
#
_cell.length_a   1.000
_cell.length_b   1.000
_cell.length_c   1.000
_cell.angle_alpha   90.00
_cell.angle_beta   90.00
_cell.angle_gamma   90.00
#
_symmetry.space_group_name_H-M   'P 1'
#
loop_
_entity.id
_entity.type
_entity.pdbx_description
1 polymer ?
#
loop_
_entity_poly.entity_id
_entity_poly.type
_entity_poly.pdbx_seq_one_letter_code
_entity_poly.pdbx_strand_id
1 'polypeptide(L)'
;MPAQKNDSTKICYYCGAPAASQDHLPPSCIFPDPKPSNRISVPSCDQHNSAQSREDEYFRWFVATASGESPIAEALIKDKVVRQFQERPKLLRAILKHSGWIDVHTPSGIYVGKTPLFEYDRPRVQSVITRITKGFFYHFYGERLPDNYVVWDFLLNPQLDEEQKSILFQTPLHEIGGEVFSFRFQRDLDDPYFTAWLYMFYDQTLIATLTEKRPLGNGC
;
A
#
# COMPACT_ATOMS: atom_id res chain seq x y z
N MET A 1 33.00 35.39 -4.38
CA MET A 1 31.73 34.87 -3.81
C MET A 1 31.07 34.03 -4.90
N PRO A 2 30.91 32.71 -4.74
CA PRO A 2 30.11 31.95 -5.69
C PRO A 2 28.64 32.10 -5.33
N ALA A 3 27.82 32.42 -6.34
CA ALA A 3 26.38 32.51 -6.23
C ALA A 3 25.80 31.20 -5.67
N GLN A 4 24.99 31.32 -4.62
CA GLN A 4 24.16 30.22 -4.13
C GLN A 4 23.24 29.77 -5.26
N LYS A 5 23.41 28.52 -5.71
CA LYS A 5 22.43 27.85 -6.57
C LYS A 5 21.12 27.82 -5.79
N ASN A 6 20.11 28.50 -6.32
CA ASN A 6 18.76 28.54 -5.77
C ASN A 6 18.25 27.09 -5.68
N ASP A 7 18.05 26.61 -4.45
CA ASP A 7 17.57 25.26 -4.16
C ASP A 7 16.20 25.09 -4.82
N SER A 8 16.10 24.21 -5.82
CA SER A 8 14.83 23.90 -6.46
C SER A 8 13.88 23.40 -5.39
N THR A 9 12.89 24.21 -5.02
CA THR A 9 11.98 23.91 -3.92
C THR A 9 11.32 22.57 -4.21
N LYS A 10 11.63 21.54 -3.43
CA LYS A 10 11.07 20.19 -3.65
C LYS A 10 9.55 20.27 -3.56
N ILE A 11 8.86 19.60 -4.48
CA ILE A 11 7.40 19.55 -4.52
C ILE A 11 6.90 18.25 -3.91
N CYS A 12 5.69 18.29 -3.36
CA CYS A 12 4.99 17.10 -2.88
C CYS A 12 4.74 16.15 -4.05
N TYR A 13 5.21 14.91 -3.95
CA TYR A 13 5.02 13.88 -4.98
C TYR A 13 3.53 13.66 -5.33
N TYR A 14 2.64 13.87 -4.36
CA TYR A 14 1.22 13.59 -4.52
C TYR A 14 0.46 14.72 -5.23
N CYS A 15 0.62 15.98 -4.78
CA CYS A 15 -0.19 17.12 -5.24
C CYS A 15 0.60 18.29 -5.85
N GLY A 16 1.93 18.28 -5.79
CA GLY A 16 2.78 19.32 -6.40
C GLY A 16 2.92 20.62 -5.60
N ALA A 17 2.19 20.77 -4.49
CA ALA A 17 2.44 21.85 -3.55
C ALA A 17 3.87 21.77 -2.98
N PRO A 18 4.44 22.86 -2.44
CA PRO A 18 5.75 22.81 -1.79
C PRO A 18 5.82 21.69 -0.73
N ALA A 19 6.91 20.92 -0.75
CA ALA A 19 7.13 19.87 0.24
C ALA A 19 7.56 20.50 1.58
N ALA A 20 6.97 20.00 2.66
CA ALA A 20 7.30 20.37 4.04
C ALA A 20 8.10 19.29 4.77
N SER A 21 8.00 18.03 4.32
CA SER A 21 8.60 16.86 4.98
C SER A 21 8.92 15.73 3.99
N GLN A 22 9.41 14.60 4.50
CA GLN A 22 9.61 13.37 3.74
C GLN A 22 8.60 12.32 4.21
N ASP A 23 7.84 11.74 3.27
CA ASP A 23 6.89 10.67 3.52
C ASP A 23 7.58 9.32 3.29
N HIS A 24 7.36 8.35 4.19
CA HIS A 24 7.99 7.03 4.12
C HIS A 24 7.07 6.03 3.41
N LEU A 25 7.61 5.30 2.44
CA LEU A 25 6.85 4.38 1.59
C LEU A 25 7.49 2.98 1.58
N PRO A 26 6.72 1.92 1.88
CA PRO A 26 5.37 1.96 2.45
C PRO A 26 5.37 2.57 3.88
N PRO A 27 4.20 2.87 4.48
CA PRO A 27 4.13 3.54 5.77
C PRO A 27 4.98 2.87 6.85
N SER A 28 5.82 3.67 7.54
CA SER A 28 6.80 3.15 8.50
C SER A 28 6.20 2.26 9.59
N CYS A 29 4.92 2.41 9.91
CA CYS A 29 4.27 1.63 10.95
C CYS A 29 4.14 0.14 10.63
N ILE A 30 4.17 -0.28 9.35
CA ILE A 30 4.07 -1.70 8.98
C ILE A 30 5.33 -2.50 9.35
N PHE A 31 6.46 -1.83 9.55
CA PHE A 31 7.71 -2.48 9.92
C PHE A 31 7.85 -2.65 11.44
N PRO A 32 8.40 -3.77 11.94
CA PRO A 32 8.80 -3.90 13.33
C PRO A 32 9.96 -2.96 13.66
N ASP A 33 10.24 -2.78 14.95
CA ASP A 33 11.46 -2.11 15.41
C ASP A 33 12.58 -3.16 15.63
N PRO A 34 13.85 -2.84 15.35
CA PRO A 34 14.32 -1.60 14.73
C PRO A 34 13.88 -1.47 13.26
N LYS A 35 13.53 -0.25 12.85
CA LYS A 35 13.07 0.01 11.49
C LYS A 35 14.17 -0.30 10.45
N PRO A 36 13.83 -0.86 9.28
CA PRO A 36 14.81 -1.29 8.28
C PRO A 36 15.59 -0.12 7.69
N SER A 37 16.87 -0.29 7.35
CA SER A 37 17.71 0.79 6.82
C SER A 37 17.37 1.18 5.37
N ASN A 38 16.79 0.27 4.60
CA ASN A 38 16.46 0.45 3.18
C ASN A 38 15.05 1.01 2.94
N ARG A 39 14.50 1.79 3.87
CA ARG A 39 13.21 2.47 3.67
C ARG A 39 13.33 3.52 2.57
N ILE A 40 12.29 3.61 1.74
CA ILE A 40 12.16 4.67 0.74
C ILE A 40 11.43 5.86 1.37
N SER A 41 11.86 7.07 1.02
CA SER A 41 11.12 8.29 1.32
C SER A 41 11.10 9.26 0.15
N VAL A 42 10.03 10.06 0.07
CA VAL A 42 9.82 11.04 -0.99
C VAL A 42 9.30 12.37 -0.43
N PRO A 43 9.53 13.52 -1.12
CA PRO A 43 9.12 14.82 -0.62
C PRO A 43 7.61 14.99 -0.59
N SER A 44 7.04 15.48 0.51
CA SER A 44 5.59 15.56 0.73
C SER A 44 5.19 16.83 1.47
N CYS A 45 3.95 17.28 1.27
CA CYS A 45 3.33 18.30 2.12
C CYS A 45 2.63 17.64 3.32
N ASP A 46 2.29 18.42 4.35
CA ASP A 46 1.71 17.90 5.59
C ASP A 46 0.38 17.16 5.39
N GLN A 47 -0.42 17.58 4.40
CA GLN A 47 -1.69 16.94 4.05
C GLN A 47 -1.51 15.49 3.58
N HIS A 48 -0.44 15.23 2.81
CA HIS A 48 -0.17 13.91 2.23
C HIS A 48 0.85 13.10 3.05
N ASN A 49 1.27 13.59 4.22
CA ASN A 49 2.17 12.90 5.14
C ASN A 49 1.56 12.84 6.55
N SER A 50 1.84 13.84 7.39
CA SER A 50 1.46 13.86 8.81
C SER A 50 -0.05 13.65 9.06
N ALA A 51 -0.91 14.17 8.19
CA ALA A 51 -2.37 14.03 8.32
C ALA A 51 -2.88 12.59 8.04
N GLN A 52 -2.05 11.71 7.48
CA GLN A 52 -2.43 10.35 7.06
C GLN A 52 -2.16 9.28 8.13
N SER A 53 -1.64 9.65 9.31
CA SER A 53 -1.28 8.70 10.38
C SER A 53 -2.39 7.73 10.78
N ARG A 54 -3.65 8.16 10.77
CA ARG A 54 -4.81 7.30 11.07
C ARG A 54 -5.09 6.26 9.98
N GLU A 55 -4.82 6.63 8.73
CA GLU A 55 -4.95 5.73 7.57
C GLU A 55 -3.82 4.71 7.58
N ASP A 56 -2.60 5.14 7.93
CA ASP A 56 -1.44 4.27 8.06
C ASP A 56 -1.61 3.21 9.17
N GLU A 57 -2.14 3.62 10.33
CA GLU A 57 -2.45 2.68 11.41
C GLU A 57 -3.54 1.67 11.00
N TYR A 58 -4.58 2.13 10.30
CA TYR A 58 -5.64 1.27 9.80
C TYR A 58 -5.11 0.29 8.74
N PHE A 59 -4.31 0.78 7.82
CA PHE A 59 -3.68 -0.02 6.77
C PHE A 59 -2.75 -1.08 7.36
N ARG A 60 -1.93 -0.73 8.35
CA ARG A 60 -1.10 -1.69 9.09
C ARG A 60 -1.95 -2.80 9.72
N TRP A 61 -3.04 -2.44 10.39
CA TRP A 61 -3.95 -3.43 10.95
C TRP A 61 -4.48 -4.36 9.84
N PHE A 62 -4.93 -3.78 8.73
CA PHE A 62 -5.46 -4.53 7.59
C PHE A 62 -4.44 -5.52 7.02
N VAL A 63 -3.24 -5.07 6.63
CA VAL A 63 -2.24 -5.96 6.01
C VAL A 63 -1.68 -6.99 6.99
N ALA A 64 -1.48 -6.65 8.27
CA ALA A 64 -1.01 -7.62 9.24
C ALA A 64 -2.06 -8.70 9.50
N THR A 65 -3.34 -8.30 9.55
CA THR A 65 -4.45 -9.22 9.78
C THR A 65 -4.73 -10.11 8.57
N ALA A 66 -4.63 -9.55 7.35
CA ALA A 66 -4.71 -10.32 6.10
C ALA A 66 -3.56 -11.34 5.98
N SER A 67 -2.40 -11.04 6.56
CA SER A 67 -1.23 -11.92 6.60
C SER A 67 -1.17 -12.79 7.86
N GLY A 68 -2.31 -13.30 8.34
CA GLY A 68 -2.43 -13.99 9.64
C GLY A 68 -1.54 -15.23 9.85
N GLU A 69 -0.99 -15.81 8.79
CA GLU A 69 -0.05 -16.95 8.86
C GLU A 69 1.42 -16.52 9.02
N SER A 70 1.73 -15.22 8.88
CA SER A 70 3.10 -14.71 9.04
C SER A 70 3.44 -14.50 10.52
N PRO A 71 4.53 -15.09 11.04
CA PRO A 71 4.98 -14.86 12.42
C PRO A 71 5.32 -13.40 12.71
N ILE A 72 5.82 -12.66 11.70
CA ILE A 72 6.12 -11.23 11.83
C ILE A 72 4.84 -10.42 11.95
N ALA A 73 3.83 -10.72 11.14
CA ALA A 73 2.53 -10.07 11.22
C ALA A 73 1.83 -10.38 12.55
N GLU A 74 1.88 -11.64 12.99
CA GLU A 74 1.34 -12.08 14.27
C GLU A 74 1.97 -11.34 15.45
N ALA A 75 3.31 -11.22 15.47
CA ALA A 75 4.03 -10.47 16.48
C ALA A 75 3.66 -8.98 16.46
N LEU A 76 3.54 -8.36 15.29
CA LEU A 76 3.14 -6.97 15.14
C LEU A 76 1.72 -6.71 15.65
N ILE A 77 0.80 -7.65 15.42
CA ILE A 77 -0.56 -7.61 15.97
C ILE A 77 -0.52 -7.69 17.50
N LYS A 78 0.14 -8.72 18.03
CA LYS A 78 0.20 -8.98 19.48
C LYS A 78 0.83 -7.82 20.26
N ASP A 79 1.92 -7.26 19.76
CA ASP A 79 2.66 -6.19 20.45
C ASP A 79 1.95 -4.83 20.35
N LYS A 80 1.61 -4.41 19.13
CA LYS A 80 1.21 -3.02 18.88
C LYS A 80 -0.26 -2.82 18.59
N VAL A 81 -0.95 -3.81 18.01
CA VAL A 81 -2.36 -3.67 17.66
C VAL A 81 -3.24 -3.95 18.88
N VAL A 82 -2.97 -5.02 19.64
CA VAL A 82 -3.72 -5.35 20.87
C VAL A 82 -3.58 -4.26 21.92
N ARG A 83 -2.37 -3.73 22.12
CA ARG A 83 -2.13 -2.59 23.02
C ARG A 83 -2.86 -1.32 22.56
N GLN A 84 -2.83 -1.01 21.27
CA GLN A 84 -3.57 0.15 20.73
C GLN A 84 -5.09 -0.03 20.82
N PHE A 85 -5.62 -1.25 20.78
CA PHE A 85 -7.05 -1.49 20.99
C PHE A 85 -7.52 -1.17 22.40
N GLN A 86 -6.66 -1.33 23.40
CA GLN A 86 -6.94 -0.87 24.77
C GLN A 86 -6.99 0.66 24.86
N GLU A 87 -6.23 1.37 24.03
CA GLU A 87 -6.11 2.84 24.06
C GLU A 87 -7.02 3.56 23.04
N ARG A 88 -7.49 2.88 21.98
CA ARG A 88 -8.29 3.45 20.87
C ARG A 88 -9.53 2.61 20.57
N PRO A 89 -10.55 2.63 21.45
CA PRO A 89 -11.75 1.79 21.31
C PRO A 89 -12.57 2.07 20.04
N LYS A 90 -12.42 3.26 19.42
CA LYS A 90 -13.08 3.57 18.13
C LYS A 90 -12.48 2.80 16.96
N LEU A 91 -11.15 2.59 16.94
CA LEU A 91 -10.48 1.77 15.93
C LEU A 91 -10.91 0.31 16.10
N LEU A 92 -10.88 -0.21 17.34
CA LEU A 92 -11.38 -1.54 17.66
C LEU A 92 -12.85 -1.73 17.24
N ARG A 93 -13.71 -0.74 17.54
CA ARG A 93 -15.13 -0.81 17.16
C ARG A 93 -15.35 -0.77 15.65
N ALA A 94 -14.59 0.04 14.92
CA ALA A 94 -14.64 0.06 13.46
C ALA A 94 -14.23 -1.29 12.86
N ILE A 95 -13.25 -1.95 13.48
CA ILE A 95 -12.77 -3.29 13.11
C ILE A 95 -13.80 -4.38 13.45
N LEU A 96 -14.28 -4.41 14.70
CA LEU A 96 -15.22 -5.44 15.17
C LEU A 96 -16.59 -5.36 14.51
N LYS A 97 -17.03 -4.17 14.08
CA LYS A 97 -18.32 -3.98 13.41
C LYS A 97 -18.41 -4.74 12.08
N HIS A 98 -17.25 -5.07 11.50
CA HIS A 98 -17.07 -5.60 10.16
C HIS A 98 -16.33 -6.95 10.16
N SER A 99 -16.02 -7.50 11.34
CA SER A 99 -15.42 -8.83 11.47
C SER A 99 -16.49 -9.89 11.66
N GLY A 100 -16.52 -10.90 10.78
CA GLY A 100 -17.36 -12.08 10.90
C GLY A 100 -16.55 -13.37 10.69
N TRP A 101 -17.24 -14.50 10.67
CA TRP A 101 -16.69 -15.78 10.24
C TRP A 101 -17.58 -16.32 9.14
N ILE A 102 -17.01 -16.77 8.02
CA ILE A 102 -17.75 -17.50 7.00
C ILE A 102 -17.34 -18.96 7.03
N ASP A 103 -18.32 -19.84 6.84
CA ASP A 103 -18.09 -21.26 6.69
C ASP A 103 -17.40 -21.51 5.34
N VAL A 104 -16.26 -22.20 5.38
CA VAL A 104 -15.52 -22.63 4.20
C VAL A 104 -16.01 -24.02 3.83
N HIS A 105 -16.41 -24.16 2.58
CA HIS A 105 -16.78 -25.45 2.00
C HIS A 105 -15.83 -25.78 0.84
N THR A 106 -15.50 -27.05 0.65
CA THR A 106 -14.85 -27.52 -0.58
C THR A 106 -15.78 -27.32 -1.78
N PRO A 107 -15.29 -27.38 -3.03
CA PRO A 107 -16.15 -27.38 -4.22
C PRO A 107 -17.22 -28.49 -4.21
N SER A 108 -16.95 -29.59 -3.50
CA SER A 108 -17.88 -30.70 -3.30
C SER A 108 -18.86 -30.50 -2.12
N GLY A 109 -18.85 -29.33 -1.47
CA GLY A 109 -19.77 -28.94 -0.40
C GLY A 109 -19.35 -29.36 1.02
N ILE A 110 -18.17 -29.96 1.20
CA ILE A 110 -17.71 -30.42 2.52
C ILE A 110 -17.29 -29.22 3.35
N TYR A 111 -17.89 -29.06 4.53
CA TYR A 111 -17.48 -28.06 5.51
C TYR A 111 -16.05 -28.36 6.01
N VAL A 112 -15.14 -27.41 5.83
CA VAL A 112 -13.72 -27.51 6.19
C VAL A 112 -13.30 -26.55 7.29
N GLY A 113 -14.22 -25.72 7.80
CA GLY A 113 -13.98 -24.82 8.94
C GLY A 113 -14.54 -23.43 8.72
N LYS A 114 -14.15 -22.48 9.57
CA LYS A 114 -14.49 -21.07 9.43
C LYS A 114 -13.25 -20.27 9.03
N THR A 115 -13.38 -19.41 8.02
CA THR A 115 -12.38 -18.37 7.74
C THR A 115 -12.93 -17.01 8.18
N PRO A 116 -12.12 -16.13 8.76
CA PRO A 116 -12.57 -14.79 9.09
C PRO A 116 -13.08 -14.05 7.85
N LEU A 117 -14.30 -13.53 7.93
CA LEU A 117 -14.80 -12.53 6.99
C LEU A 117 -14.22 -11.19 7.43
N PHE A 118 -13.20 -10.74 6.70
CA PHE A 118 -12.66 -9.41 6.84
C PHE A 118 -13.45 -8.45 5.97
N GLU A 119 -14.57 -7.91 6.47
CA GLU A 119 -15.02 -6.62 5.93
C GLU A 119 -14.05 -5.56 6.45
N TYR A 120 -13.54 -4.75 5.53
CA TYR A 120 -12.63 -3.65 5.82
C TYR A 120 -13.08 -2.40 5.06
N ASP A 121 -12.68 -1.25 5.57
CA ASP A 121 -12.95 0.06 4.97
C ASP A 121 -12.03 0.24 3.75
N ARG A 122 -12.50 -0.23 2.60
CA ARG A 122 -11.76 -0.23 1.35
C ARG A 122 -11.27 1.17 0.93
N PRO A 123 -12.05 2.26 1.04
CA PRO A 123 -11.54 3.62 0.83
C PRO A 123 -10.28 3.97 1.62
N ARG A 124 -10.21 3.56 2.90
CA ARG A 124 -9.04 3.82 3.77
C ARG A 124 -7.81 3.04 3.34
N VAL A 125 -8.01 1.81 2.86
CA VAL A 125 -6.92 0.98 2.31
C VAL A 125 -6.47 1.56 0.96
N GLN A 126 -7.41 1.90 0.08
CA GLN A 126 -7.14 2.48 -1.24
C GLN A 126 -6.39 3.80 -1.14
N SER A 127 -6.67 4.65 -0.14
CA SER A 127 -5.95 5.92 0.03
C SER A 127 -4.48 5.69 0.34
N VAL A 128 -4.14 4.68 1.16
CA VAL A 128 -2.75 4.34 1.45
C VAL A 128 -2.07 3.69 0.25
N ILE A 129 -2.74 2.77 -0.45
CA ILE A 129 -2.20 2.15 -1.68
C ILE A 129 -1.91 3.22 -2.74
N THR A 130 -2.85 4.13 -2.98
CA THR A 130 -2.66 5.25 -3.93
C THR A 130 -1.43 6.07 -3.59
N ARG A 131 -1.18 6.28 -2.29
CA ARG A 131 -0.06 7.05 -1.76
C ARG A 131 1.27 6.32 -1.98
N ILE A 132 1.31 5.02 -1.66
CA ILE A 132 2.45 4.12 -1.97
C ILE A 132 2.75 4.13 -3.47
N THR A 133 1.76 3.89 -4.32
CA THR A 133 1.92 3.80 -5.77
C THR A 133 2.43 5.11 -6.38
N LYS A 134 1.80 6.25 -6.05
CA LYS A 134 2.26 7.56 -6.55
C LYS A 134 3.66 7.90 -6.09
N GLY A 135 4.02 7.55 -4.86
CA GLY A 135 5.33 7.87 -4.34
C GLY A 135 6.43 6.93 -4.84
N PHE A 136 6.14 5.65 -5.10
CA PHE A 136 7.05 4.79 -5.85
C PHE A 136 7.19 5.20 -7.30
N PHE A 137 6.10 5.60 -7.96
CA PHE A 137 6.17 6.21 -9.29
C PHE A 137 7.16 7.40 -9.28
N TYR A 138 7.02 8.31 -8.32
CA TYR A 138 7.94 9.44 -8.16
C TYR A 138 9.39 9.00 -7.90
N HIS A 139 9.60 8.02 -7.02
CA HIS A 139 10.93 7.54 -6.67
C HIS A 139 11.66 6.91 -7.87
N PHE A 140 10.97 6.03 -8.63
CA PHE A 140 11.59 5.27 -9.71
C PHE A 140 11.69 6.02 -11.03
N TYR A 141 10.77 6.96 -11.30
CA TYR A 141 10.76 7.72 -12.56
C TYR A 141 11.23 9.17 -12.41
N GLY A 142 11.40 9.66 -11.18
CA GLY A 142 11.91 11.01 -10.92
C GLY A 142 10.91 12.14 -11.20
N GLU A 143 9.65 11.81 -11.51
CA GLU A 143 8.58 12.78 -11.80
C GLU A 143 7.26 12.37 -11.13
N ARG A 144 6.36 13.33 -10.94
CA ARG A 144 5.02 13.03 -10.39
C ARG A 144 4.18 12.28 -11.43
N LEU A 145 3.34 11.37 -10.95
CA LEU A 145 2.23 10.88 -11.77
C LEU A 145 1.34 12.08 -12.14
N PRO A 146 1.07 12.33 -13.44
CA PRO A 146 0.23 13.45 -13.87
C PRO A 146 -1.17 13.42 -13.26
N ASP A 147 -1.77 14.59 -13.01
CA ASP A 147 -3.05 14.69 -12.30
C ASP A 147 -4.24 14.11 -13.10
N ASN A 148 -4.07 13.91 -14.42
CA ASN A 148 -5.04 13.22 -15.28
C ASN A 148 -4.87 11.70 -15.28
N TYR A 149 -3.91 11.14 -14.53
CA TYR A 149 -3.79 9.70 -14.27
C TYR A 149 -4.29 9.40 -12.85
N VAL A 150 -4.88 8.21 -12.70
CA VAL A 150 -5.40 7.70 -11.43
C VAL A 150 -4.71 6.39 -11.09
N VAL A 151 -4.63 6.09 -9.79
CA VAL A 151 -4.34 4.74 -9.30
C VAL A 151 -5.69 4.03 -9.22
N TRP A 152 -5.84 2.92 -9.94
CA TRP A 152 -7.06 2.13 -9.94
C TRP A 152 -7.31 1.45 -8.60
N ASP A 153 -8.56 1.06 -8.41
CA ASP A 153 -8.95 0.30 -7.23
C ASP A 153 -8.17 -1.02 -7.15
N PHE A 154 -7.73 -1.38 -5.95
CA PHE A 154 -6.76 -2.45 -5.77
C PHE A 154 -7.37 -3.84 -5.78
N LEU A 155 -6.67 -4.85 -6.28
CA LEU A 155 -7.07 -6.25 -6.14
C LEU A 155 -6.33 -6.85 -4.93
N LEU A 156 -7.08 -7.47 -4.01
CA LEU A 156 -6.52 -8.21 -2.88
C LEU A 156 -6.37 -9.68 -3.26
N ASN A 157 -5.18 -10.24 -3.09
CA ASN A 157 -4.83 -11.61 -3.46
C ASN A 157 -5.35 -12.00 -4.85
N PRO A 158 -5.02 -11.22 -5.91
CA PRO A 158 -5.52 -11.50 -7.24
C PRO A 158 -5.05 -12.87 -7.72
N GLN A 159 -5.94 -13.59 -8.40
CA GLN A 159 -5.55 -14.73 -9.20
C GLN A 159 -4.94 -14.22 -10.50
N LEU A 160 -3.64 -14.41 -10.65
CA LEU A 160 -2.91 -14.05 -11.87
C LEU A 160 -2.91 -15.25 -12.83
N ASP A 161 -3.16 -14.99 -14.12
CA ASP A 161 -2.95 -15.99 -15.16
C ASP A 161 -1.45 -16.19 -15.48
N GLU A 162 -1.12 -17.19 -16.29
CA GLU A 162 0.28 -17.52 -16.61
C GLU A 162 0.98 -16.41 -17.40
N GLU A 163 0.25 -15.61 -18.18
CA GLU A 163 0.82 -14.48 -18.92
C GLU A 163 1.18 -13.35 -17.95
N GLN A 164 0.25 -12.96 -17.08
CA GLN A 164 0.46 -11.97 -16.03
C GLN A 164 1.59 -12.37 -15.07
N LYS A 165 1.67 -13.66 -14.71
CA LYS A 165 2.80 -14.18 -13.93
C LYS A 165 4.10 -14.06 -14.71
N SER A 166 4.15 -14.51 -15.97
CA SER A 166 5.36 -14.43 -16.77
C SER A 166 5.88 -13.00 -16.88
N ILE A 167 4.98 -12.05 -17.14
CA ILE A 167 5.28 -10.63 -17.26
C ILE A 167 5.80 -10.05 -15.94
N LEU A 168 5.05 -10.18 -14.84
CA LEU A 168 5.43 -9.58 -13.55
C LEU A 168 6.67 -10.23 -12.95
N PHE A 169 6.83 -11.55 -13.06
CA PHE A 169 7.94 -12.27 -12.42
C PHE A 169 9.27 -12.15 -13.18
N GLN A 170 9.25 -11.63 -14.41
CA GLN A 170 10.46 -11.25 -15.15
C GLN A 170 11.05 -9.90 -14.70
N THR A 171 10.27 -9.03 -14.03
CA THR A 171 10.80 -7.77 -13.49
C THR A 171 11.68 -8.03 -12.26
N PRO A 172 12.57 -7.12 -11.85
CA PRO A 172 13.28 -7.28 -10.57
C PRO A 172 12.32 -7.33 -9.36
N LEU A 173 12.66 -8.11 -8.35
CA LEU A 173 12.02 -8.05 -7.03
C LEU A 173 12.71 -6.96 -6.20
N HIS A 174 11.93 -6.04 -5.67
CA HIS A 174 12.40 -5.03 -4.72
C HIS A 174 11.94 -5.41 -3.31
N GLU A 175 12.85 -5.40 -2.34
CA GLU A 175 12.55 -5.77 -0.95
C GLU A 175 12.88 -4.61 -0.01
N ILE A 176 11.99 -4.36 0.96
CA ILE A 176 12.15 -3.35 2.01
C ILE A 176 11.87 -4.03 3.34
N GLY A 177 12.87 -4.08 4.23
CA GLY A 177 12.71 -4.76 5.52
C GLY A 177 12.50 -6.28 5.43
N GLY A 178 13.11 -6.93 4.43
CA GLY A 178 13.05 -8.38 4.24
C GLY A 178 11.62 -8.86 3.96
N GLU A 179 11.21 -9.88 4.69
CA GLU A 179 9.89 -10.56 4.56
C GLU A 179 8.69 -9.63 4.81
N VAL A 180 8.89 -8.40 5.31
CA VAL A 180 7.77 -7.48 5.61
C VAL A 180 7.14 -6.90 4.36
N PHE A 181 7.94 -6.47 3.39
CA PHE A 181 7.43 -5.82 2.20
C PHE A 181 8.33 -6.06 1.00
N SER A 182 7.75 -6.60 -0.06
CA SER A 182 8.42 -6.67 -1.37
C SER A 182 7.46 -6.27 -2.47
N PHE A 183 8.00 -5.91 -3.64
CA PHE A 183 7.17 -5.52 -4.77
C PHE A 183 7.86 -5.72 -6.11
N ARG A 184 7.01 -5.81 -7.13
CA ARG A 184 7.36 -5.84 -8.55
C ARG A 184 6.53 -4.79 -9.26
N PHE A 185 7.09 -4.22 -10.33
CA PHE A 185 6.36 -3.27 -11.14
C PHE A 185 6.84 -3.26 -12.58
N GLN A 186 5.95 -2.84 -13.46
CA GLN A 186 6.25 -2.62 -14.86
C GLN A 186 5.60 -1.33 -15.34
N ARG A 187 6.24 -0.73 -16.33
CA ARG A 187 5.72 0.42 -17.07
C ARG A 187 5.42 0.00 -18.49
N ASP A 188 4.29 0.44 -19.01
CA ASP A 188 3.96 0.27 -20.42
C ASP A 188 4.95 1.03 -21.32
N LEU A 189 5.16 0.53 -22.54
CA LEU A 189 6.12 1.12 -23.48
C LEU A 189 5.52 2.31 -24.25
N ASP A 190 4.21 2.30 -24.48
CA ASP A 190 3.50 3.30 -25.28
C ASP A 190 2.93 4.42 -24.39
N ASP A 191 2.46 4.07 -23.18
CA ASP A 191 2.04 5.01 -22.14
C ASP A 191 2.94 4.93 -20.90
N PRO A 192 3.95 5.81 -20.74
CA PRO A 192 4.88 5.76 -19.61
C PRO A 192 4.21 6.07 -18.26
N TYR A 193 2.97 6.54 -18.25
CA TYR A 193 2.19 6.78 -17.04
C TYR A 193 1.21 5.64 -16.75
N PHE A 194 1.12 4.63 -17.62
CA PHE A 194 0.49 3.35 -17.33
C PHE A 194 1.52 2.41 -16.69
N THR A 195 1.28 2.03 -15.44
CA THR A 195 2.17 1.16 -14.67
C THR A 195 1.37 0.12 -13.91
N ALA A 196 1.87 -1.11 -13.86
CA ALA A 196 1.29 -2.19 -13.05
C ALA A 196 2.19 -2.44 -11.84
N TRP A 197 1.58 -2.64 -10.68
CA TRP A 197 2.28 -2.84 -9.40
C TRP A 197 1.73 -4.06 -8.69
N LEU A 198 2.64 -4.90 -8.19
CA LEU A 198 2.33 -6.03 -7.32
C LEU A 198 3.09 -5.87 -6.01
N TYR A 199 2.36 -5.62 -4.93
CA TYR A 199 2.88 -5.46 -3.58
C TYR A 199 2.65 -6.75 -2.78
N MET A 200 3.67 -7.23 -2.07
CA MET A 200 3.61 -8.36 -1.16
C MET A 200 3.88 -7.87 0.27
N PHE A 201 2.97 -8.20 1.19
CA PHE A 201 3.07 -7.87 2.61
C PHE A 201 3.24 -9.13 3.44
N TYR A 202 4.28 -9.16 4.26
CA TYR A 202 4.60 -10.24 5.19
C TYR A 202 4.71 -11.62 4.52
N ASP A 203 5.11 -11.67 3.23
CA ASP A 203 5.15 -12.86 2.36
C ASP A 203 3.84 -13.67 2.26
N GLN A 204 2.70 -13.02 2.53
CA GLN A 204 1.39 -13.68 2.59
C GLN A 204 0.31 -12.95 1.79
N THR A 205 0.27 -11.62 1.87
CA THR A 205 -0.80 -10.83 1.26
C THR A 205 -0.30 -10.10 0.03
N LEU A 206 -0.90 -10.41 -1.12
CA LEU A 206 -0.69 -9.71 -2.38
C LEU A 206 -1.72 -8.59 -2.56
N ILE A 207 -1.26 -7.44 -3.03
CA ILE A 207 -2.08 -6.33 -3.47
C ILE A 207 -1.60 -5.90 -4.85
N ALA A 208 -2.49 -5.91 -5.83
CA ALA A 208 -2.19 -5.39 -7.17
C ALA A 208 -2.97 -4.12 -7.46
N THR A 209 -2.36 -3.20 -8.19
CA THR A 209 -3.03 -2.01 -8.74
C THR A 209 -2.32 -1.57 -10.01
N LEU A 210 -2.94 -0.66 -10.75
CA LEU A 210 -2.35 -0.04 -11.93
C LEU A 210 -2.60 1.46 -11.93
N THR A 211 -1.76 2.20 -12.64
CA THR A 211 -2.03 3.58 -13.02
C THR A 211 -2.59 3.62 -14.43
N GLU A 212 -3.60 4.44 -14.67
CA GLU A 212 -4.15 4.67 -16.00
C GLU A 212 -4.63 6.11 -16.12
N LYS A 213 -4.68 6.60 -17.36
CA LYS A 213 -5.30 7.87 -17.67
C LYS A 213 -6.77 7.81 -17.26
N ARG A 214 -7.23 8.80 -16.50
CA ARG A 214 -8.63 8.91 -16.11
C ARG A 214 -9.49 8.88 -17.39
N PRO A 215 -10.46 7.95 -17.50
CA PRO A 215 -11.39 7.97 -18.62
C PRO A 215 -12.05 9.35 -18.67
N LEU A 216 -12.12 9.95 -19.86
CA LEU A 216 -12.97 11.12 -20.06
C LEU A 216 -14.38 10.66 -19.67
N GLY A 217 -14.90 11.20 -18.56
CA GLY A 217 -16.23 10.83 -18.10
C GLY A 217 -17.20 11.09 -19.25
N ASN A 218 -17.92 10.05 -19.69
CA ASN A 218 -19.15 10.26 -20.42
C ASN A 218 -20.06 11.02 -19.46
N GLY A 219 -20.12 12.33 -19.61
CA GLY A 219 -21.14 13.14 -18.96
C GLY A 219 -22.50 12.58 -19.37
N CYS A 220 -23.22 12.03 -18.41
CA CYS A 220 -24.67 11.97 -18.42
C CYS A 220 -25.16 13.01 -17.42
#